data_AF-A0A959VEQ1-F1
#
_entry.id   AF-A0A959VEQ1-F1
#
_cell.length_a   1.000
_cell.length_b   1.000
_cell.length_c   1.000
_cell.angle_alpha   90.00
_cell.angle_beta   90.00
_cell.angle_gamma   90.00
#
_symmetry.space_group_name_H-M   'P 1'
#
loop_
_entity.id
_entity.type
_entity.pdbx_description
1 polymer ?
#
loop_
_entity_poly.entity_id
_entity_poly.type
_entity_poly.pdbx_seq_one_letter_code
_entity_poly.pdbx_strand_id
1 'polypeptide(L)'
;MITSIDFQNLTEDLKSYVLLNNGQHVAERGYGIYSIQLYAVYGFFVEVYYLPGSDEIDQIVAVNSSEVLELYLDSIDITDAYI
;
A
#
# COMPACT_ATOMS: atom_id res chain seq x y z
N MET A 1 17.32 7.37 2.16
CA MET A 1 16.16 6.46 2.28
C MET A 1 15.06 7.28 2.92
N ILE A 2 13.88 7.39 2.31
CA ILE A 2 12.74 8.13 2.87
C ILE A 2 12.04 7.25 3.91
N THR A 3 11.60 7.82 5.04
CA THR A 3 10.82 7.07 6.05
C THR A 3 9.33 7.11 5.73
N SER A 4 8.52 6.26 6.38
CA SER A 4 7.05 6.30 6.23
C SER A 4 6.46 7.66 6.64
N ILE A 5 7.03 8.32 7.64
CA ILE A 5 6.62 9.64 8.13
C ILE A 5 6.95 10.71 7.07
N ASP A 6 8.16 10.68 6.52
CA ASP A 6 8.56 11.61 5.47
C ASP A 6 7.70 11.43 4.21
N PHE A 7 7.39 10.17 3.85
CA PHE A 7 6.53 9.83 2.72
C PHE A 7 5.10 10.36 2.92
N GLN A 8 4.55 10.25 4.13
CA GLN A 8 3.20 10.72 4.43
C GLN A 8 3.05 12.25 4.24
N ASN A 9 4.14 13.00 4.44
CA ASN A 9 4.18 14.46 4.29
C ASN A 9 4.41 14.93 2.85
N LEU A 10 4.62 14.02 1.90
CA LEU A 10 4.74 14.36 0.48
C LEU A 10 3.39 14.77 -0.11
N THR A 11 3.43 15.51 -1.22
CA THR A 11 2.25 15.74 -2.05
C THR A 11 1.80 14.45 -2.73
N GLU A 12 0.51 14.34 -3.07
CA GLU A 12 -0.03 13.15 -3.75
C GLU A 12 0.70 12.84 -5.07
N ASP A 13 1.11 13.87 -5.83
CA ASP A 13 1.92 13.69 -7.04
C ASP A 13 3.26 13.01 -6.76
N LEU A 14 3.94 13.42 -5.69
CA LEU A 14 5.22 12.85 -5.29
C LEU A 14 5.06 11.45 -4.69
N LYS A 15 4.00 11.20 -3.91
CA LYS A 15 3.67 9.86 -3.43
C LYS A 15 3.44 8.90 -4.59
N SER A 16 2.65 9.32 -5.57
CA SER A 16 2.37 8.56 -6.79
C SER A 16 3.66 8.31 -7.57
N TYR A 17 4.51 9.32 -7.73
CA TYR A 17 5.81 9.16 -8.38
C TYR A 17 6.69 8.14 -7.65
N VAL A 18 6.78 8.20 -6.32
CA VAL A 18 7.58 7.26 -5.54
C VAL A 18 7.04 5.83 -5.66
N LEU A 19 5.72 5.64 -5.56
CA LEU A 19 5.05 4.35 -5.74
C LEU A 19 5.28 3.77 -7.13
N LEU A 20 5.12 4.56 -8.19
CA LEU A 20 5.30 4.09 -9.56
C LEU A 20 6.75 3.66 -9.86
N ASN A 21 7.74 4.34 -9.26
CA ASN A 21 9.15 4.06 -9.53
C ASN A 21 9.77 3.03 -8.58
N ASN A 22 9.24 2.89 -7.36
CA ASN A 22 9.88 2.12 -6.28
C ASN A 22 8.91 1.23 -5.50
N GLY A 23 7.62 1.33 -5.75
CA GLY A 23 6.61 0.50 -5.11
C GLY A 23 6.53 -0.87 -5.77
N GLN A 24 6.59 -1.90 -4.93
CA GLN A 24 6.28 -3.27 -5.33
C GLN A 24 4.92 -3.64 -4.77
N HIS A 25 4.00 -4.05 -5.63
CA HIS A 25 2.70 -4.57 -5.19
C HIS A 25 2.90 -5.84 -4.34
N VAL A 26 2.25 -5.90 -3.17
CA VAL A 26 2.38 -6.99 -2.21
C VAL A 26 1.09 -7.79 -2.13
N ALA A 27 -0.03 -7.10 -1.90
CA ALA A 27 -1.33 -7.72 -1.69
C ALA A 27 -2.44 -6.70 -1.95
N GLU A 28 -3.67 -7.18 -2.08
CA GLU A 28 -4.85 -6.33 -2.17
C GLU A 28 -5.92 -6.79 -1.18
N ARG A 29 -6.79 -5.87 -0.78
CA ARG A 29 -7.99 -6.17 0.02
C ARG A 29 -9.14 -5.26 -0.38
N GLY A 30 -10.35 -5.77 -0.25
CA GLY A 30 -11.56 -4.96 -0.34
C GLY A 30 -11.95 -4.43 1.04
N TYR A 31 -12.35 -3.16 1.13
CA TYR A 31 -12.95 -2.61 2.34
C TYR A 31 -14.12 -1.67 2.02
N GLY A 32 -15.33 -2.14 2.28
CA GLY A 32 -16.55 -1.42 1.92
C GLY A 32 -16.65 -1.24 0.41
N ILE A 33 -16.61 0.01 -0.04
CA ILE A 33 -16.60 0.36 -1.47
C ILE A 33 -15.18 0.39 -2.06
N TYR A 34 -14.15 0.47 -1.22
CA TYR A 34 -12.79 0.69 -1.68
C TYR A 34 -12.09 -0.62 -2.05
N SER A 35 -11.33 -0.57 -3.14
CA SER A 35 -10.27 -1.54 -3.42
C SER A 35 -8.95 -0.98 -2.91
N ILE A 36 -8.30 -1.67 -1.99
CA ILE A 36 -7.09 -1.19 -1.32
C ILE A 36 -5.91 -2.08 -1.72
N GLN A 37 -4.94 -1.50 -2.41
CA GLN A 37 -3.71 -2.19 -2.80
C GLN A 37 -2.57 -1.82 -1.84
N LEU A 38 -1.83 -2.83 -1.40
CA LEU A 38 -0.69 -2.70 -0.52
C LEU A 38 0.60 -2.77 -1.34
N TYR A 39 1.45 -1.76 -1.18
CA TYR A 39 2.75 -1.66 -1.83
C TYR A 39 3.87 -1.62 -0.80
N ALA A 40 4.96 -2.34 -1.05
CA ALA A 40 6.21 -2.22 -0.32
C ALA A 40 7.10 -1.16 -1.01
N VAL A 41 7.56 -0.16 -0.25
CA VAL A 41 8.38 0.96 -0.73
C VAL A 41 9.52 1.18 0.27
N TYR A 42 10.78 1.06 -0.18
CA TYR A 42 11.99 1.37 0.60
C TYR A 42 12.08 0.78 2.03
N GLY A 43 11.31 -0.26 2.36
CA GLY A 43 11.30 -0.90 3.68
C GLY A 43 10.07 -0.59 4.55
N PHE A 44 9.06 0.13 4.04
CA PHE A 44 7.76 0.29 4.68
C PHE A 44 6.63 -0.06 3.69
N PHE A 45 5.40 -0.08 4.18
CA PHE A 45 4.23 -0.38 3.37
C PHE A 45 3.34 0.85 3.15
N VAL A 46 2.66 0.89 2.01
CA VAL A 46 1.77 1.97 1.60
C VAL A 46 0.48 1.37 1.07
N GLU A 47 -0.66 1.84 1.57
CA GLU A 47 -1.97 1.52 1.03
C GLU A 47 -2.39 2.57 0.00
N VAL A 48 -2.84 2.10 -1.15
CA VAL A 48 -3.43 2.90 -2.22
C VAL A 48 -4.90 2.52 -2.33
N TYR A 49 -5.77 3.50 -2.14
CA TYR A 49 -7.22 3.29 -2.13
C TYR A 49 -7.79 3.71 -3.48
N TYR A 50 -8.54 2.80 -4.09
CA TYR A 50 -9.25 3.01 -5.34
C TYR A 50 -10.76 2.96 -5.10
N LEU A 51 -11.49 3.87 -5.73
CA LEU A 51 -12.94 3.84 -5.76
C LEU A 51 -13.44 2.70 -6.68
N PRO A 52 -14.56 2.05 -6.36
CA PRO A 52 -15.03 0.92 -7.15
C PRO A 52 -15.50 1.39 -8.52
N GLY A 53 -14.98 0.76 -9.57
CA GLY A 53 -15.30 1.12 -10.95
C GLY A 53 -14.65 2.43 -11.43
N SER A 54 -13.71 2.98 -10.66
CA SER A 54 -12.82 4.06 -11.08
C SER A 54 -11.38 3.58 -11.01
N ASP A 55 -10.59 3.89 -12.04
CA ASP A 55 -9.13 3.71 -12.00
C ASP A 55 -8.44 4.89 -11.28
N GLU A 56 -9.21 5.79 -10.66
CA GLU A 56 -8.70 6.92 -9.90
C GLU A 56 -8.32 6.53 -8.48
N ILE A 57 -7.14 7.01 -8.08
CA ILE A 57 -6.64 6.91 -6.71
C ILE A 57 -7.39 7.93 -5.85
N ASP A 58 -8.07 7.47 -4.81
CA ASP A 58 -8.75 8.32 -3.83
C ASP A 58 -7.74 8.84 -2.79
N GLN A 59 -6.84 7.97 -2.32
CA GLN A 59 -5.82 8.34 -1.34
C GLN A 59 -4.62 7.39 -1.34
N ILE A 60 -3.47 7.94 -0.96
CA ILE A 60 -2.22 7.20 -0.74
C ILE A 60 -1.74 7.43 0.70
N VAL A 61 -1.66 6.35 1.47
CA VAL A 61 -1.38 6.39 2.91
C VAL A 61 -0.27 5.42 3.28
N ALA A 62 0.77 5.92 3.97
CA ALA A 62 1.79 5.06 4.54
C ALA A 62 1.22 4.27 5.73
N VAL A 63 1.43 2.97 5.73
CA VAL A 63 1.02 2.08 6.81
C VAL A 63 1.98 2.23 7.97
N ASN A 64 1.45 2.69 9.10
CA ASN A 64 2.23 2.88 10.33
C ASN A 64 1.80 1.96 11.48
N SER A 65 0.72 1.18 11.31
CA SER A 65 0.25 0.21 12.32
C SER A 65 0.43 -1.22 11.83
N SER A 66 0.98 -2.07 12.69
CA SER A 66 1.08 -3.51 12.47
C SER A 66 -0.30 -4.16 12.36
N GLU A 67 -1.31 -3.62 13.03
CA GLU A 67 -2.69 -4.12 12.98
C GLU A 67 -3.28 -4.02 11.56
N VAL A 68 -2.87 -3.00 10.79
CA VAL A 68 -3.30 -2.87 9.38
C VAL A 68 -2.65 -3.97 8.54
N LEU A 69 -1.39 -4.31 8.80
CA LEU A 69 -0.71 -5.41 8.10
C LEU A 69 -1.32 -6.77 8.45
N GLU A 70 -1.82 -6.95 9.66
CA GLU A 70 -2.53 -8.17 10.07
C GLU A 70 -3.76 -8.43 9.19
N LEU A 71 -4.45 -7.40 8.71
CA LEU A 71 -5.59 -7.54 7.79
C LEU A 71 -5.22 -8.13 6.43
N TYR A 72 -3.93 -8.11 6.08
CA TYR A 72 -3.41 -8.72 4.86
C TYR A 72 -2.85 -10.13 5.11
N LEU A 73 -2.67 -10.57 6.35
CA LEU A 73 -2.10 -11.90 6.64
C LEU A 73 -3.00 -13.03 6.14
N ASP A 74 -4.32 -12.86 6.18
CA ASP A 74 -5.26 -13.84 5.61
C ASP A 74 -5.22 -13.88 4.08
N SER A 75 -4.74 -12.81 3.43
CA SER A 75 -4.64 -12.67 1.97
C SER A 75 -3.23 -12.97 1.43
N ILE A 76 -2.21 -12.88 2.29
CA ILE A 76 -0.82 -13.17 1.94
C ILE A 76 -0.64 -14.68 2.08
N ASP A 77 -0.64 -15.37 0.94
CA ASP A 77 -0.37 -16.79 0.87
C ASP A 77 1.11 -17.05 1.18
N ILE A 78 1.43 -17.28 2.46
CA ILE A 78 2.78 -17.62 2.96
C ILE A 78 3.26 -18.99 2.50
N THR A 79 2.49 -19.72 1.69
CA THR A 79 2.88 -21.03 1.14
C THR A 79 4.13 -20.93 0.24
N ASP A 80 4.48 -19.73 -0.27
CA ASP A 80 5.68 -19.52 -1.09
C ASP A 80 6.98 -19.30 -0.26
N ALA A 81 6.89 -19.20 1.07
CA ALA A 81 8.04 -18.93 1.94
C ALA A 81 8.83 -20.18 2.38
N TYR A 82 8.51 -21.36 1.84
CA TYR A 82 9.24 -22.60 2.12
C TYR A 82 10.01 -23.08 0.88
N ILE A 83 11.22 -22.54 0.70
CA ILE A 83 12.28 -23.08 -0.17
C ILE A 83 13.59 -23.17 0.60
#